data_AF-A0A183D0N3-F1
#
_entry.id   AF-A0A183D0N3-F1
#
_cell.length_a   1.000
_cell.length_b   1.000
_cell.length_c   1.000
_cell.angle_alpha   90.00
_cell.angle_beta   90.00
_cell.angle_gamma   90.00
#
_symmetry.space_group_name_H-M   'P 1'
#
loop_
_entity.id
_entity.type
_entity.pdbx_description
1 polymer ?
#
loop_
_entity_poly.entity_id
_entity_poly.type
_entity_poly.pdbx_seq_one_letter_code
_entity_poly.pdbx_strand_id
1 'polypeptide(L)'
;MNLRDAESGKVLWQSHEDLAVPGKEHEAHVPKSILKCRTVSREINFTSAEKIDKFRLEQRVLLKGSVIEGIFFLLHYNKIQFQISN
;
A
#
# COMPACT_ATOMS: atom_id res chain seq x y z
N MET A 1 1.03 1.22 8.35
CA MET A 1 0.43 1.60 7.04
C MET A 1 -1.02 2.05 7.25
N ASN A 2 -1.52 3.01 6.46
CA ASN A 2 -2.95 3.34 6.43
C ASN A 2 -3.50 3.42 4.99
N LEU A 3 -4.79 3.15 4.84
CA LEU A 3 -5.57 3.28 3.62
C LEU A 3 -6.75 4.22 3.89
N ARG A 4 -6.93 5.20 3.00
CA ARG A 4 -7.98 6.21 3.07
C ARG A 4 -8.72 6.29 1.76
N ASP A 5 -10.00 6.65 1.82
CA ASP A 5 -10.67 7.17 0.64
C ASP A 5 -10.00 8.50 0.26
N ALA A 6 -9.50 8.59 -0.98
CA ALA A 6 -8.75 9.75 -1.44
C ALA A 6 -9.63 11.01 -1.60
N GLU A 7 -10.95 10.84 -1.79
CA GLU A 7 -11.86 11.98 -1.96
C GLU A 7 -12.27 12.58 -0.62
N SER A 8 -12.65 11.72 0.34
CA SER A 8 -13.15 12.17 1.65
C SER A 8 -12.06 12.25 2.73
N GLY A 9 -10.90 11.64 2.53
CA GLY A 9 -9.85 11.51 3.53
C GLY A 9 -10.16 10.51 4.66
N LYS A 10 -11.33 9.86 4.62
CA LYS A 10 -11.79 8.89 5.62
C LYS A 10 -10.83 7.70 5.70
N VAL A 11 -10.40 7.34 6.91
CA VAL A 11 -9.62 6.12 7.15
C VAL A 11 -10.50 4.90 6.93
N LEU A 12 -10.06 4.02 6.04
CA LEU A 12 -10.72 2.74 5.75
C LEU A 12 -10.02 1.59 6.48
N TRP A 13 -8.70 1.65 6.60
CA TRP A 13 -7.92 0.63 7.28
C TRP A 13 -6.59 1.21 7.78
N GLN A 14 -6.10 0.69 8.90
CA GLN A 14 -4.82 1.05 9.48
C GLN A 14 -4.23 -0.15 10.23
N SER A 15 -2.92 -0.33 10.10
CA SER A 15 -2.16 -1.30 10.89
C SER A 15 -0.76 -0.76 11.22
N HIS A 16 -0.21 -1.26 12.32
CA HIS A 16 1.16 -1.01 12.79
C HIS A 16 2.08 -2.22 12.59
N GLU A 17 1.57 -3.32 12.02
CA GLU A 17 2.38 -4.50 11.74
C GLU A 17 3.40 -4.25 10.63
N ASP A 18 4.53 -4.94 10.73
CA ASP A 18 5.57 -4.94 9.70
C ASP A 18 5.24 -5.94 8.60
N LEU A 19 4.64 -5.42 7.54
CA LEU A 19 4.27 -6.18 6.34
C LEU A 19 5.44 -6.34 5.35
N ALA A 20 6.63 -5.84 5.68
CA ALA A 20 7.83 -6.00 4.84
C ALA A 20 8.59 -7.31 5.13
N VAL A 21 8.25 -8.03 6.20
CA VAL A 21 8.91 -9.30 6.56
C VAL A 21 8.64 -10.37 5.48
N PRO A 22 9.69 -10.89 4.80
CA PRO A 22 9.52 -11.89 3.75
C PRO A 22 9.29 -13.30 4.30
N GLY A 23 8.84 -14.21 3.45
CA GLY A 23 8.65 -15.64 3.79
C GLY A 23 7.44 -15.94 4.69
N LYS A 24 6.71 -14.90 5.10
CA LYS A 24 5.46 -14.98 5.84
C LYS A 24 4.32 -14.46 4.96
N GLU A 25 3.20 -15.17 4.95
CA GLU A 25 1.95 -14.64 4.43
C GLU A 25 1.31 -13.75 5.49
N HIS A 26 1.04 -12.49 5.13
CA HIS A 26 0.42 -11.52 6.01
C HIS A 26 -1.05 -11.35 5.63
N GLU A 27 -1.92 -11.24 6.63
CA GLU A 27 -3.35 -11.07 6.44
C GLU A 27 -3.80 -9.65 6.81
N ALA A 28 -4.71 -9.08 6.02
CA ALA A 28 -5.30 -7.78 6.29
C ALA A 28 -6.82 -7.81 6.06
N HIS A 29 -7.58 -7.53 7.12
CA HIS A 29 -9.04 -7.43 7.03
C HIS A 29 -9.45 -5.99 6.69
N VAL A 30 -9.62 -5.70 5.40
CA VAL A 30 -10.09 -4.40 4.90
C VAL A 30 -11.61 -4.37 4.74
N PRO A 31 -12.29 -3.23 4.96
CA PRO A 31 -13.72 -3.15 4.77
C PRO A 31 -14.08 -3.22 3.28
N LYS A 32 -15.12 -3.98 2.93
CA LYS A 32 -15.61 -4.12 1.54
C LYS A 32 -15.93 -2.78 0.87
N SER A 33 -16.22 -1.73 1.64
CA SER A 33 -16.45 -0.38 1.13
C SER A 33 -15.26 0.22 0.39
N ILE A 34 -14.03 -0.27 0.61
CA ILE A 34 -12.85 0.19 -0.12
C ILE A 34 -12.96 -0.03 -1.63
N LEU A 35 -13.68 -1.08 -2.05
CA LEU A 35 -13.93 -1.38 -3.47
C LEU A 35 -14.88 -0.37 -4.13
N LYS A 36 -15.55 0.48 -3.35
CA LYS A 36 -16.43 1.54 -3.85
C LYS A 36 -15.69 2.87 -4.02
N CYS A 37 -14.48 3.00 -3.48
CA CYS A 37 -13.69 4.21 -3.66
C CYS A 37 -13.24 4.31 -5.11
N ARG A 38 -13.39 5.48 -5.72
CA ARG A 38 -12.76 5.74 -7.03
C ARG A 38 -11.24 5.74 -6.91
N THR A 39 -10.72 6.24 -5.79
CA THR A 39 -9.29 6.26 -5.52
C THR A 39 -9.02 6.02 -4.04
N VAL A 40 -8.06 5.16 -3.74
CA VAL A 40 -7.59 4.88 -2.39
C VAL A 40 -6.25 5.57 -2.18
N SER A 41 -6.17 6.43 -1.17
CA SER A 41 -4.89 6.95 -0.72
C SER A 41 -4.22 5.97 0.25
N ARG A 42 -2.94 5.66 0.04
CA ARG A 42 -2.15 4.79 0.93
C ARG A 42 -0.98 5.56 1.51
N GLU A 43 -0.81 5.49 2.83
CA GLU A 43 0.37 5.99 3.51
C GLU A 43 1.19 4.86 4.14
N ILE A 44 2.49 4.83 3.83
CA ILE A 44 3.46 3.91 4.43
C ILE A 44 4.53 4.74 5.14
N ASN A 45 4.77 4.40 6.40
CA ASN A 45 5.89 4.90 7.19
C ASN A 45 6.84 3.73 7.40
N PHE A 46 8.12 3.93 7.11
CA PHE A 46 9.16 2.92 7.25
C PHE A 46 10.47 3.58 7.71
N THR A 47 11.39 2.77 8.22
CA THR A 47 12.74 3.19 8.59
C THR A 47 13.75 2.30 7.89
N SER A 48 14.93 2.83 7.59
CA SER A 48 16.06 2.06 7.08
C SER A 48 17.30 2.43 7.87
N ALA A 49 18.07 1.43 8.30
CA ALA A 49 19.39 1.66 8.89
C ALA A 49 20.39 2.11 7.81
N GLU A 50 20.21 1.62 6.58
CA GLU A 50 21.09 1.89 5.46
C GLU A 50 20.53 2.97 4.52
N LYS A 51 21.42 3.68 3.84
CA LYS A 51 21.02 4.58 2.75
C LYS A 51 20.55 3.74 1.56
N ILE A 52 19.36 4.05 1.03
CA ILE A 52 18.81 3.38 -0.15
C ILE A 52 18.74 4.37 -1.31
N ASP A 53 19.55 4.14 -2.34
CA ASP A 53 19.48 4.92 -3.58
C ASP A 53 18.38 4.36 -4.49
N LYS A 54 17.52 5.26 -5.01
CA LYS A 54 16.40 4.92 -5.92
C LYS A 54 15.47 3.83 -5.36
N PHE A 55 15.10 3.97 -4.08
CA PHE A 55 14.16 3.04 -3.44
C PHE A 55 12.84 3.00 -4.23
N ARG A 56 12.34 1.79 -4.47
CA ARG A 56 11.13 1.55 -5.26
C ARG A 56 10.33 0.39 -4.73
N LEU A 57 9.03 0.42 -4.95
CA LEU A 57 8.11 -0.68 -4.68
C LEU A 57 7.43 -1.11 -5.97
N GLU A 58 7.52 -2.40 -6.26
CA GLU A 58 6.77 -3.07 -7.32
C GLU A 58 5.73 -3.96 -6.66
N GLN A 59 4.45 -3.70 -6.94
CA GLN A 59 3.34 -4.43 -6.34
C GLN A 59 2.50 -5.08 -7.44
N ARG A 60 2.13 -6.35 -7.22
CA ARG A 60 1.18 -7.07 -8.06
C ARG A 60 -0.05 -7.44 -7.25
N VAL A 61 -1.23 -7.20 -7.82
CA VAL A 61 -2.49 -7.65 -7.25
C VAL A 61 -2.90 -8.92 -7.99
N LEU A 62 -3.11 -9.99 -7.23
CA LEU A 62 -3.50 -11.29 -7.78
C LEU A 62 -4.93 -11.63 -7.37
N LEU A 63 -5.72 -12.12 -8.32
CA LEU A 63 -6.99 -12.76 -8.07
C LEU A 63 -6.91 -14.20 -8.57
N LYS A 64 -7.03 -15.17 -7.66
CA LYS A 64 -6.93 -16.62 -7.96
C LYS A 64 -5.65 -17.00 -8.74
N GLY A 65 -4.52 -16.37 -8.39
CA GLY A 65 -3.22 -16.64 -9.01
C GLY A 65 -2.95 -15.89 -10.32
N SER A 66 -3.96 -15.22 -10.89
CA SER A 66 -3.78 -14.35 -12.06
C SER A 66 -3.52 -12.91 -11.63
N VAL A 67 -2.54 -12.25 -12.25
CA VAL A 67 -2.27 -10.82 -12.03
C VAL A 67 -3.39 -10.02 -12.67
N ILE A 68 -4.07 -9.19 -11.87
CA ILE A 68 -5.10 -8.27 -12.35
C ILE A 68 -4.60 -6.83 -12.43
N GLU A 69 -3.60 -6.48 -11.61
CA GLU A 69 -2.96 -5.16 -11.63
C GLU A 69 -1.49 -5.24 -11.27
N GLY A 70 -0.69 -4.35 -11.86
CA GLY A 70 0.71 -4.12 -11.53
C GLY A 70 0.95 -2.65 -11.29
N ILE A 71 1.56 -2.31 -10.16
CA ILE A 71 1.79 -0.92 -9.75
C ILE A 71 3.26 -0.72 -9.43
N PHE A 72 3.82 0.38 -9.95
CA PHE A 72 5.19 0.79 -9.73
C PHE A 72 5.23 2.11 -8.95
N PHE A 73 6.09 2.17 -7.94
CA PHE A 73 6.27 3.35 -7.10
C PHE A 73 7.75 3.68 -6.94
N LEU A 74 8.14 4.91 -7.29
CA LEU A 74 9.46 5.46 -6.99
C LEU A 74 9.38 6.33 -5.74
N LEU A 75 10.25 6.08 -4.77
CA LEU A 75 10.21 6.69 -3.45
C LEU A 75 11.33 7.71 -3.32
N HIS A 76 10.99 8.93 -2.90
CA HIS A 76 11.94 10.02 -2.79
C HIS A 76 12.34 10.36 -1.33
N TYR A 77 11.59 9.97 -0.29
CA TYR A 77 11.88 10.22 1.14
C TYR A 77 11.16 9.24 2.11
N ASN A 78 11.45 9.28 3.43
CA ASN A 78 10.94 8.39 4.51
C ASN A 78 9.42 8.42 4.80
N LYS A 79 8.63 9.09 3.95
CA LYS A 79 7.17 9.08 4.03
C LYS A 79 6.60 9.02 2.62
N ILE A 80 5.63 8.14 2.42
CA ILE A 80 5.04 7.95 1.10
C ILE A 80 3.53 8.03 1.18
N GLN A 81 2.94 8.87 0.33
CA GLN A 81 1.52 8.88 0.05
C GLN A 81 1.30 8.50 -1.41
N PHE A 82 0.45 7.50 -1.65
CA PHE A 82 0.06 7.04 -2.97
C PHE A 82 -1.44 7.25 -3.17
N GLN A 83 -1.87 7.35 -4.42
CA GLN A 83 -3.27 7.28 -4.83
C GLN A 83 -3.42 6.12 -5.83
N ILE A 84 -4.29 5.18 -5.52
CA ILE A 84 -4.61 4.02 -6.35
C ILE A 84 -6.00 4.24 -6.92
N SER A 85 -6.11 4.50 -8.22
CA SER A 85 -7.40 4.61 -8.91
C SER A 85 -7.90 3.23 -9.31
N ASN A 86 -9.16 2.92 -8.99
CA ASN A 86 -9.87 1.74 -9.48
C ASN A 86 -10.45 1.98 -10.88
#